data_AF-A0A7J3U9I0-F1
#
_entry.id   AF-A0A7J3U9I0-F1
#
_cell.length_a   1.000
_cell.length_b   1.000
_cell.length_c   1.000
_cell.angle_alpha   90.00
_cell.angle_beta   90.00
_cell.angle_gamma   90.00
#
_symmetry.space_group_name_H-M   'P 1'
#
loop_
_entity.id
_entity.type
_entity.pdbx_description
1 polymer ?
#
loop_
_entity_poly.entity_id
_entity_poly.type
_entity_poly.pdbx_seq_one_letter_code
_entity_poly.pdbx_strand_id
1 'polypeptide(L)'
;MYSQPVFYPKKRVRLPVLFVVLMLVSSALPVAVAESNIKNSVKGYDKGVSWQPVVPLKKVTFVNFDENSYLDDYSYLAAVPTTVFYDKDGGRLFSYP
;
A
#
# COMPACT_ATOMS: atom_id res chain seq x y z
N MET A 1 54.03 -62.89 16.32
CA MET A 1 53.21 -62.16 15.34
C MET A 1 52.35 -61.17 16.13
N TYR A 2 52.79 -59.91 16.26
CA TYR A 2 52.09 -58.90 17.07
C TYR A 2 51.08 -58.15 16.20
N SER A 3 49.78 -58.28 16.51
CA SER A 3 48.71 -57.47 15.91
C SER A 3 48.76 -56.05 16.49
N GLN A 4 48.86 -55.06 15.63
CA GLN A 4 48.75 -53.65 16.00
C GLN A 4 47.27 -53.27 16.19
N PRO A 5 46.92 -52.43 17.19
CA PRO A 5 45.56 -51.97 17.37
C PRO A 5 45.19 -50.92 16.31
N VAL A 6 44.08 -51.15 15.59
CA VAL A 6 43.54 -50.22 14.59
C VAL A 6 42.74 -49.12 15.30
N PHE A 7 43.22 -47.88 15.21
CA PHE A 7 42.58 -46.72 15.81
C PHE A 7 41.50 -46.15 14.87
N TYR A 8 40.23 -46.26 15.24
CA TYR A 8 39.13 -45.64 14.48
C TYR A 8 38.83 -44.23 15.00
N PRO A 9 39.02 -43.16 14.20
CA PRO A 9 38.74 -41.80 14.66
C PRO A 9 37.22 -41.55 14.76
N LYS A 10 36.77 -41.10 15.94
CA LYS A 10 35.39 -40.70 16.20
C LYS A 10 35.04 -39.44 15.41
N LYS A 11 34.24 -39.59 14.34
CA LYS A 11 33.79 -38.46 13.50
C LYS A 11 32.94 -37.48 14.34
N ARG A 12 33.40 -36.23 14.46
CA ARG A 12 32.65 -35.14 15.13
C ARG A 12 31.66 -34.52 14.14
N VAL A 13 30.43 -35.03 14.11
CA VAL A 13 29.35 -34.61 13.18
C VAL A 13 28.65 -33.31 13.62
N ARG A 14 29.07 -32.69 14.73
CA ARG A 14 28.40 -31.50 15.30
C ARG A 14 28.53 -30.24 14.44
N LEU A 15 29.65 -30.09 13.74
CA LEU A 15 29.95 -28.91 12.92
C LEU A 15 29.07 -28.82 11.66
N PRO A 16 28.92 -29.86 10.81
CA PRO A 16 28.06 -29.78 9.63
C PRO A 16 26.58 -29.59 9.99
N VAL A 17 26.11 -30.16 11.10
CA VAL A 17 24.72 -29.98 11.57
C VAL A 17 24.44 -28.52 11.92
N LEU A 18 25.40 -27.83 12.56
CA LEU A 18 25.29 -26.40 12.87
C LEU A 18 25.13 -25.56 11.59
N PHE A 19 25.93 -25.85 10.55
CA PHE A 19 25.85 -25.15 9.27
C PHE A 19 24.50 -25.32 8.57
N VAL A 20 23.95 -26.55 8.59
CA VAL A 20 22.64 -26.84 8.00
C VAL A 20 21.53 -26.08 8.72
N VAL A 21 21.57 -26.04 10.05
CA VAL A 21 20.59 -25.28 10.86
C VAL A 21 20.70 -23.78 10.57
N LEU A 22 21.92 -23.24 10.45
CA LEU A 22 22.15 -21.82 10.17
C LEU A 22 21.63 -21.41 8.78
N MET A 23 21.78 -22.29 7.77
CA MET A 23 21.22 -22.10 6.42
C MET A 23 19.69 -22.15 6.41
N LEU A 24 19.08 -23.02 7.21
CA LEU A 24 17.61 -23.09 7.32
C LEU A 24 17.05 -21.83 7.99
N VAL A 25 17.70 -21.34 9.05
CA VAL A 25 17.25 -20.11 9.74
C VAL A 25 17.43 -18.87 8.87
N SER A 26 18.49 -18.78 8.06
CA SER A 26 18.71 -17.62 7.19
C SER A 26 17.63 -17.48 6.11
N SER A 27 17.05 -18.58 5.64
CA SER A 27 15.96 -18.57 4.66
C SER A 27 14.63 -18.02 5.19
N ALA A 28 14.42 -18.02 6.52
CA ALA A 28 13.20 -17.55 7.15
C ALA A 28 13.20 -16.05 7.48
N LEU A 29 14.38 -15.40 7.47
CA LEU A 29 14.53 -13.98 7.80
C LEU A 29 13.78 -13.03 6.85
N PRO A 30 13.78 -13.22 5.51
CA PRO A 30 13.10 -12.29 4.60
C PRO A 30 11.58 -12.22 4.81
N VAL A 31 10.96 -13.34 5.20
CA VAL A 31 9.51 -13.45 5.40
C VAL A 31 9.05 -12.64 6.63
N ALA A 32 9.84 -12.68 7.72
CA ALA A 32 9.55 -11.91 8.93
C ALA A 32 9.72 -10.39 8.76
N VAL A 33 10.58 -9.96 7.82
CA VAL A 33 10.89 -8.53 7.59
C VAL A 33 9.96 -7.90 6.54
N ALA A 34 9.32 -8.72 5.69
CA ALA A 34 8.39 -8.25 4.66
C ALA A 34 7.08 -7.67 5.23
N GLU A 35 6.53 -8.24 6.30
CA GLU A 35 5.29 -7.74 6.91
C GLU A 35 5.46 -6.43 7.69
N SER A 36 6.67 -6.13 8.19
CA SER A 36 6.89 -4.98 9.08
C SER A 36 7.15 -3.66 8.33
N ASN A 37 7.67 -3.72 7.10
CA ASN A 37 8.04 -2.52 6.34
C ASN A 37 6.93 -1.98 5.43
N ILE A 38 5.95 -2.81 5.04
CA ILE A 38 4.93 -2.40 4.06
C ILE A 38 3.79 -1.59 4.71
N LYS A 39 3.43 -1.87 5.97
CA LYS A 39 2.33 -1.15 6.65
C LYS A 39 2.61 0.34 6.91
N ASN A 40 3.88 0.73 6.98
CA ASN A 40 4.27 2.11 7.35
C ASN A 40 4.78 2.96 6.19
N SER A 41 5.08 2.39 5.02
CA SER A 41 5.72 3.12 3.91
C SER A 41 4.78 3.47 2.74
N VAL A 42 3.62 2.82 2.64
CA VAL A 42 2.62 3.18 1.62
C VAL A 42 1.37 3.62 2.37
N LYS A 43 1.29 4.93 2.64
CA LYS A 43 0.07 5.57 3.10
C LYS A 43 -0.91 5.63 1.92
N GLY A 44 -1.47 4.46 1.58
CA GLY A 44 -2.59 4.36 0.66
C GLY A 44 -3.78 5.14 1.21
N TYR A 45 -4.68 5.53 0.33
CA TYR A 45 -5.88 6.22 0.75
C TYR A 45 -6.86 5.24 1.43
N ASP A 46 -6.82 5.14 2.76
CA ASP A 46 -7.71 4.26 3.54
C ASP A 46 -9.20 4.60 3.40
N LYS A 47 -9.55 5.74 2.77
CA LYS A 47 -10.91 6.29 2.66
C LYS A 47 -11.41 6.49 1.22
N GLY A 48 -10.77 5.91 0.20
CA GLY A 48 -11.16 6.05 -1.22
C GLY A 48 -10.17 6.90 -2.02
N VAL A 49 -10.55 7.56 -3.13
CA VAL A 49 -9.61 8.36 -3.96
C VAL A 49 -9.07 9.64 -3.30
N SER A 50 -9.22 9.80 -1.99
CA SER A 50 -8.92 11.03 -1.24
C SER A 50 -8.19 10.74 0.07
N TRP A 51 -7.22 11.60 0.43
CA TRP A 51 -6.38 11.46 1.62
C TRP A 51 -7.05 11.89 2.92
N GLN A 52 -8.25 12.44 2.85
CA GLN A 52 -9.01 12.97 3.99
C GLN A 52 -10.52 12.76 3.73
N PRO A 53 -11.39 12.66 4.78
CA PRO A 53 -12.83 12.57 4.61
C PRO A 53 -13.38 13.67 3.70
N VAL A 54 -14.14 13.25 2.70
CA VAL A 54 -14.77 14.13 1.71
C VAL A 54 -16.25 14.30 2.03
N VAL A 55 -16.72 15.53 2.03
CA VAL A 55 -18.14 15.88 2.05
C VAL A 55 -18.53 16.33 0.64
N PRO A 56 -19.29 15.51 -0.11
CA PRO A 56 -19.73 15.87 -1.45
C PRO A 56 -20.83 16.94 -1.36
N LEU A 57 -20.63 18.06 -2.05
CA LEU A 57 -21.65 19.08 -2.25
C LEU A 57 -22.47 18.74 -3.51
N LYS A 58 -23.73 19.17 -3.59
CA LYS A 58 -24.59 18.92 -4.77
C LYS A 58 -24.88 20.24 -5.49
N LYS A 59 -24.69 20.28 -6.81
CA LYS A 59 -25.16 21.36 -7.69
C LYS A 59 -26.15 20.81 -8.70
N VAL A 60 -27.19 21.58 -8.97
CA VAL A 60 -28.13 21.31 -10.05
C VAL A 60 -28.11 22.54 -10.95
N THR A 61 -27.81 22.35 -12.22
CA THR A 61 -27.89 23.40 -13.24
C THR A 61 -29.09 23.10 -14.12
N PHE A 62 -30.08 23.99 -14.12
CA PHE A 62 -31.22 23.89 -15.02
C PHE A 62 -30.91 24.64 -16.31
N VAL A 63 -31.06 23.95 -17.44
CA VAL A 63 -30.92 24.52 -18.77
C VAL A 63 -32.14 24.16 -19.58
N ASN A 64 -32.58 25.10 -20.43
CA ASN A 64 -33.56 24.82 -21.45
C ASN A 64 -32.81 24.48 -22.74
N PHE A 65 -33.01 23.29 -23.29
CA PHE A 65 -32.28 22.80 -24.46
C PHE A 65 -32.64 23.61 -25.70
N ASP A 66 -31.63 24.12 -26.41
CA ASP A 66 -31.77 24.84 -27.68
C ASP A 66 -30.54 24.57 -28.55
N GLU A 67 -30.73 23.83 -29.64
CA GLU A 67 -29.67 23.35 -30.54
C GLU A 67 -28.80 24.49 -31.13
N ASN A 68 -29.32 25.71 -31.21
CA ASN A 68 -28.59 26.85 -31.79
C ASN A 68 -27.94 27.76 -30.76
N SER A 69 -28.13 27.48 -29.47
CA SER A 69 -27.69 28.34 -28.38
C SER A 69 -26.46 27.78 -27.70
N TYR A 70 -25.37 28.55 -27.62
CA TYR A 70 -24.18 28.12 -26.85
C TYR A 70 -24.40 28.12 -25.33
N LEU A 71 -25.53 28.64 -24.86
CA LEU A 71 -25.78 28.84 -23.43
C LEU A 71 -25.89 27.50 -22.69
N ASP A 72 -26.46 26.47 -23.31
CA ASP A 72 -26.61 25.15 -22.69
C ASP A 72 -25.27 24.42 -22.56
N ASP A 73 -24.39 24.53 -23.56
CA ASP A 73 -23.02 24.00 -23.54
C ASP A 73 -22.18 24.65 -22.43
N TYR A 74 -22.19 25.98 -22.33
CA TYR A 74 -21.48 26.67 -21.25
C TYR A 74 -22.07 26.36 -19.86
N SER A 75 -23.38 26.15 -19.79
CA SER A 75 -24.05 25.77 -18.55
C SER A 75 -23.71 24.33 -18.14
N TYR A 76 -23.53 23.42 -19.09
CA TYR A 76 -23.02 22.07 -18.85
C TYR A 76 -21.58 22.11 -18.32
N LEU A 77 -20.69 22.90 -18.95
CA LEU A 77 -19.32 23.08 -18.47
C LEU A 77 -19.27 23.72 -17.08
N ALA A 78 -20.18 24.64 -16.77
CA ALA A 78 -20.31 25.24 -15.44
C ALA A 78 -20.96 24.31 -14.39
N ALA A 79 -21.62 23.24 -14.83
CA ALA A 79 -22.11 22.17 -13.97
C ALA A 79 -20.98 21.21 -13.60
N VAL A 80 -19.97 21.05 -14.48
CA VAL A 80 -18.77 20.29 -14.14
C VAL A 80 -18.03 21.02 -13.02
N PRO A 81 -17.67 20.32 -11.95
CA PRO A 81 -17.33 21.00 -10.72
C PRO A 81 -15.84 20.90 -10.49
N THR A 82 -15.24 22.06 -10.26
CA THR A 82 -13.79 22.25 -10.43
C THR A 82 -13.07 22.58 -9.12
N THR A 83 -13.80 22.65 -8.01
CA THR A 83 -13.28 23.21 -6.75
C THR A 83 -13.33 22.20 -5.62
N VAL A 84 -12.19 22.04 -4.94
CA VAL A 84 -12.07 21.31 -3.68
C VAL A 84 -11.57 22.28 -2.62
N PHE A 85 -12.29 22.39 -1.51
CA PHE A 85 -11.92 23.22 -0.38
C PHE A 85 -11.44 22.34 0.77
N TYR A 86 -10.38 22.78 1.46
CA TYR A 86 -9.88 22.08 2.64
C TYR A 86 -10.13 22.91 3.90
N ASP A 87 -10.94 22.37 4.80
CA ASP A 87 -11.14 22.91 6.14
C ASP A 87 -10.06 22.33 7.07
N LYS A 88 -9.12 23.19 7.46
CA LYS A 88 -8.00 22.85 8.34
C LYS A 88 -8.43 22.56 9.78
N ASP A 89 -9.47 23.24 10.25
CA ASP A 89 -9.92 23.13 11.64
C ASP A 89 -10.78 21.88 11.84
N GLY A 90 -11.63 21.57 10.86
CA GLY A 90 -12.49 20.39 10.87
C GLY A 90 -11.89 19.13 10.27
N GLY A 91 -10.73 19.23 9.59
CA GLY A 91 -10.05 18.10 8.95
C GLY A 91 -10.87 17.46 7.83
N ARG A 92 -11.55 18.25 7.00
CA ARG A 92 -12.48 17.76 5.96
C ARG A 92 -12.18 18.40 4.62
N LEU A 93 -12.34 17.62 3.56
CA LEU A 93 -12.36 18.11 2.19
C LEU A 93 -13.81 18.30 1.75
N PHE A 94 -14.15 19.50 1.29
CA PHE A 94 -15.40 19.75 0.59
C PHE A 94 -15.09 19.64 -0.89
N SER A 95 -15.49 18.53 -1.50
CA SER A 95 -15.41 18.40 -2.95
C SER A 95 -16.74 18.86 -3.53
N TYR A 96 -16.64 19.61 -4.61
CA TYR A 96 -17.75 19.85 -5.51
C TYR A 96 -17.61 18.79 -6.62
N PRO A 97 -18.39 17.68 -6.58
CA PRO A 97 -18.53 16.69 -7.66
C PRO A 97 -19.65 17.04 -8.64
#